data_AF-A0A522JDZ8-F1
#
_entry.id   AF-A0A522JDZ8-F1
#
_cell.length_a   1.000
_cell.length_b   1.000
_cell.length_c   1.000
_cell.angle_alpha   90.00
_cell.angle_beta   90.00
_cell.angle_gamma   90.00
#
_symmetry.space_group_name_H-M   'P 1'
#
loop_
_entity.id
_entity.type
_entity.pdbx_description
1 polymer ?
#
loop_
_entity_poly.entity_id
_entity_poly.type
_entity_poly.pdbx_seq_one_letter_code
_entity_poly.pdbx_strand_id
1 'polypeptide(L)' 'MSTNVDFTKFFPHHDLLIEIGRIEMAMENLKVRADDERATLQPRLESRMVRLRTALKGLPA' A
#
# COMPACT_ATOMS: atom_id res chain seq x y z
N MET A 1 3.01 -7.64 -34.63
CA MET A 1 3.92 -7.96 -33.50
C MET A 1 3.06 -8.12 -32.27
N SER A 2 2.90 -9.34 -31.76
CA SER A 2 2.15 -9.58 -30.52
C SER A 2 3.07 -9.29 -29.34
N THR A 3 2.83 -8.18 -28.65
CA THR A 3 3.49 -7.87 -27.39
C THR A 3 2.99 -8.86 -26.33
N ASN A 4 3.74 -9.94 -26.12
CA ASN A 4 3.49 -10.89 -25.05
C ASN A 4 3.88 -10.19 -23.73
N VAL A 5 2.92 -9.50 -23.12
CA VAL A 5 3.11 -8.86 -21.81
C VAL A 5 3.11 -9.98 -20.78
N ASP A 6 4.25 -10.20 -20.13
CA ASP A 6 4.35 -11.18 -19.05
C ASP A 6 3.79 -10.57 -17.76
N PHE A 7 2.48 -10.72 -17.58
CA PHE A 7 1.76 -10.18 -16.43
C PHE A 7 2.27 -10.73 -15.09
N THR A 8 2.87 -11.93 -15.05
CA THR A 8 3.41 -12.55 -13.83
C THR A 8 4.50 -11.72 -13.16
N LYS A 9 5.27 -10.97 -13.96
CA LYS A 9 6.31 -10.06 -13.46
C LYS A 9 5.75 -8.75 -12.90
N PHE A 10 4.58 -8.31 -13.39
CA PHE A 10 3.98 -7.02 -13.00
C PHE A 10 2.98 -7.13 -11.84
N PHE A 11 2.39 -8.31 -11.60
CA PHE A 11 1.43 -8.52 -10.50
C PHE A 11 1.98 -8.10 -9.12
N PRO A 12 3.21 -8.45 -8.72
CA PRO A 12 3.73 -8.05 -7.40
C PRO A 12 3.81 -6.53 -7.23
N HIS A 13 4.17 -5.81 -8.30
CA HIS A 13 4.24 -4.35 -8.28
C HIS A 13 2.85 -3.73 -8.17
N HIS A 14 1.93 -4.18 -9.01
CA HIS A 14 0.55 -3.70 -9.04
C HIS A 14 -0.20 -3.97 -7.73
N ASP A 15 -0.05 -5.17 -7.15
CA ASP A 15 -0.70 -5.53 -5.89
C ASP A 15 -0.20 -4.67 -4.73
N LEU A 16 1.11 -4.38 -4.69
CA LEU A 16 1.68 -3.45 -3.70
C LEU A 16 1.14 -2.03 -3.87
N LEU A 17 0.98 -1.55 -5.10
CA LEU A 17 0.39 -0.23 -5.36
C LEU A 17 -1.08 -0.16 -4.90
N ILE A 18 -1.86 -1.22 -5.16
CA ILE A 18 -3.24 -1.31 -4.67
C ILE A 18 -3.26 -1.27 -3.14
N GLU A 19 -2.43 -2.06 -2.48
CA GLU A 19 -2.35 -2.12 -1.02
C GLU A 19 -1.95 -0.77 -0.41
N ILE A 20 -1.02 -0.06 -1.04
CA ILE A 20 -0.64 1.31 -0.64
C ILE A 20 -1.85 2.22 -0.72
N GLY A 21 -2.57 2.23 -1.85
CA GLY A 21 -3.78 3.05 -2.01
C GLY A 21 -4.86 2.74 -0.98
N ARG A 22 -5.06 1.47 -0.61
CA ARG A 22 -6.00 1.08 0.46
C ARG A 22 -5.61 1.66 1.81
N ILE A 23 -4.32 1.68 2.14
CA ILE A 23 -3.86 2.26 3.41
C ILE A 23 -3.98 3.78 3.38
N GLU A 24 -3.70 4.44 2.26
CA GLU A 24 -3.91 5.88 2.11
C GLU A 24 -5.37 6.26 2.35
N MET A 25 -6.32 5.52 1.75
CA MET A 25 -7.75 5.69 2.03
C MET A 25 -8.11 5.40 3.50
N ALA A 26 -7.54 4.36 4.10
CA ALA A 26 -7.78 4.04 5.51
C ALA A 26 -7.26 5.14 6.46
N MET A 27 -6.09 5.73 6.15
CA MET A 27 -5.52 6.84 6.91
C MET A 27 -6.37 8.12 6.76
N GLU A 28 -6.88 8.39 5.57
CA GLU A 28 -7.81 9.51 5.35
C GLU A 28 -9.09 9.34 6.17
N ASN A 29 -9.69 8.14 6.11
CA ASN A 29 -10.87 7.80 6.91
C ASN A 29 -10.60 7.81 8.42
N LEU A 30 -9.35 7.62 8.84
CA LEU A 30 -8.97 7.65 10.25
C LEU A 30 -8.95 9.08 10.81
N LYS A 31 -8.74 10.10 9.97
CA LYS A 31 -8.72 11.51 10.40
C LYS A 31 -10.05 11.99 10.97
N VAL A 32 -11.16 11.39 10.53
CA VAL A 32 -12.53 11.74 10.95
C VAL A 32 -13.04 10.91 12.12
N ARG A 33 -12.25 9.95 12.63
CA ARG A 33 -12.60 9.10 13.77
C ARG A 33 -12.21 9.74 15.10
N ALA A 34 -12.75 9.20 16.19
CA ALA A 34 -12.41 9.61 17.55
C ALA A 34 -10.91 9.43 17.85
N ASP A 35 -10.37 10.30 18.70
CA ASP A 35 -8.92 10.42 18.95
C ASP A 35 -8.30 9.15 19.55
N ASP A 36 -9.07 8.37 20.30
CA ASP A 36 -8.70 7.08 20.90
C ASP A 36 -8.56 5.95 19.86
N GLU A 37 -9.52 5.85 18.95
CA GLU A 37 -9.43 4.96 17.78
C GLU A 37 -8.25 5.35 16.89
N ARG A 38 -8.04 6.66 16.67
CA ARG A 38 -6.91 7.18 15.89
C ARG A 38 -5.58 6.82 16.52
N ALA A 39 -5.41 7.05 17.82
CA ALA A 39 -4.17 6.74 18.54
C ALA A 39 -3.78 5.25 18.44
N THR A 40 -4.78 4.37 18.36
CA THR A 40 -4.55 2.92 18.28
C THR A 40 -4.26 2.45 16.85
N LEU A 41 -4.98 2.98 15.85
CA LEU A 41 -4.91 2.50 14.46
C LEU A 41 -3.83 3.19 13.63
N GLN A 42 -3.53 4.46 13.91
CA GLN A 42 -2.60 5.26 13.13
C GLN A 42 -1.17 4.65 13.08
N PRO A 43 -0.56 4.24 14.21
CA PRO A 43 0.78 3.65 14.17
C PRO A 43 0.84 2.34 13.37
N ARG A 44 -0.25 1.57 13.38
CA ARG A 44 -0.34 0.28 12.66
C ARG A 44 -0.43 0.51 11.15
N LEU A 45 -1.19 1.50 10.71
CA LEU A 45 -1.30 1.89 9.30
C LEU A 45 0.01 2.48 8.79
N GLU A 46 0.66 3.36 9.54
CA GLU A 46 1.96 3.95 9.20
C GLU A 46 3.05 2.87 9.08
N SER A 47 3.13 1.97 10.05
CA SER A 47 4.07 0.85 10.01
C SER A 47 3.86 -0.04 8.77
N ARG A 48 2.61 -0.32 8.41
CA ARG A 48 2.27 -1.10 7.22
C ARG A 48 2.61 -0.34 5.93
N MET A 49 2.39 0.97 5.88
CA MET A 49 2.78 1.83 4.76
C MET A 49 4.29 1.80 4.51
N VAL A 50 5.10 1.92 5.57
CA VAL A 50 6.55 1.83 5.47
C VAL A 50 6.99 0.49 4.89
N ARG A 51 6.42 -0.63 5.38
CA ARG A 51 6.73 -1.96 4.84
C ARG A 51 6.38 -2.10 3.36
N LEU A 52 5.20 -1.65 2.93
CA LEU A 52 4.77 -1.75 1.53
C LEU A 52 5.64 -0.90 0.61
N ARG A 53 5.98 0.34 1.01
CA ARG A 53 6.87 1.21 0.23
C ARG A 53 8.29 0.63 0.13
N THR A 54 8.80 0.02 1.20
CA THR A 54 10.09 -0.67 1.17
C THR A 54 10.06 -1.88 0.24
N ALA A 55 8.98 -2.69 0.29
CA ALA A 55 8.81 -3.82 -0.61
C ALA A 55 8.73 -3.36 -2.08
N LEU A 56 7.97 -2.29 -2.36
CA LEU A 56 7.83 -1.73 -3.71
C LEU A 56 9.17 -1.25 -4.27
N LYS A 57 9.99 -0.57 -3.44
CA LYS A 57 11.34 -0.12 -3.82
C LYS A 57 12.30 -1.27 -4.09
N GLY A 58 12.08 -2.43 -3.48
CA GLY A 58 12.90 -3.63 -3.67
C GLY A 58 12.55 -4.43 -4.93
N LEU A 59 11.45 -4.11 -5.61
CA LEU A 59 11.07 -4.78 -6.85
C LEU A 59 11.86 -4.25 -8.05
N PRO A 60 12.26 -5.12 -8.99
CA PRO A 60 12.87 -4.70 -10.24
C PRO A 60 11.88 -3.89 -11.09
N ALA A 61 12.39 -2.83 -11.74
CA ALA A 61 11.63 -1.98 -12.66
C ALA A 61 11.17 -2.71 -13.93
#